data_AF-A0A7Y5NN98-F1
#
_entry.id   AF-A0A7Y5NN98-F1
#
_cell.length_a   1.000
_cell.length_b   1.000
_cell.length_c   1.000
_cell.angle_alpha   90.00
_cell.angle_beta   90.00
_cell.angle_gamma   90.00
#
_symmetry.space_group_name_H-M   'P 1'
#
loop_
_entity.id
_entity.type
_entity.pdbx_description
1 polymer ?
#
loop_
_entity_poly.entity_id
_entity_poly.type
_entity_poly.pdbx_seq_one_letter_code
_entity_poly.pdbx_strand_id
1 'polypeptide(L)'
;MRRLCFLTFTVLLLACGDSEADGPSGGSNDGGNDGPGGSNDGGSNTGASNAGGSDAGGSGTGGSQPFLPTCRLQCSTPSDCFSPSPLFDQDNWSCEESRCVYLGCQNATECEDAFQAPGYDCVAPSGSSVPTCIRTCGQAADCASPSPVADADNWTCEDSVCVYLGCNSSTECQDTFQSPNYECTTLSGATVPSCNLTCSAPPDCASPTPNADADNWACEDSSCVYLGCNSTAECQDSLMNANYVCE
;
A
#
# COMPACT_ATOMS: atom_id res chain seq x y z
N MET A 1 5.80 -5.70 -36.47
CA MET A 1 6.66 -5.55 -35.28
C MET A 1 5.76 -5.15 -34.12
N ARG A 2 5.41 -6.11 -33.25
CA ARG A 2 4.49 -5.89 -32.13
C ARG A 2 5.28 -5.32 -30.95
N ARG A 3 4.89 -4.14 -30.46
CA ARG A 3 5.45 -3.54 -29.25
C ARG A 3 4.81 -4.22 -28.04
N LEU A 4 5.61 -4.97 -27.30
CA LEU A 4 5.27 -5.51 -25.99
C LEU A 4 5.46 -4.37 -24.98
N CYS A 5 4.37 -3.84 -24.42
CA CYS A 5 4.46 -2.98 -23.23
C CYS A 5 4.66 -3.89 -22.03
N PHE A 6 5.87 -3.89 -21.46
CA PHE A 6 6.12 -4.44 -20.14
C PHE A 6 5.52 -3.46 -19.12
N LEU A 7 4.39 -3.83 -18.51
CA LEU A 7 3.97 -3.28 -17.23
C LEU A 7 4.77 -4.03 -16.15
N THR A 8 5.96 -3.51 -15.83
CA THR A 8 6.58 -3.81 -14.54
C THR A 8 5.76 -3.09 -13.48
N PHE A 9 5.04 -3.86 -12.66
CA PHE A 9 4.30 -3.40 -11.48
C PHE A 9 5.29 -3.05 -10.36
N THR A 10 6.20 -2.11 -10.63
CA THR A 10 6.81 -1.35 -9.55
C THR A 10 5.70 -0.43 -9.07
N VAL A 11 5.39 -0.43 -7.77
CA VAL A 11 4.75 0.73 -7.14
C VAL A 11 5.77 1.86 -7.17
N LEU A 12 6.07 2.33 -8.38
CA LEU A 12 6.71 3.59 -8.63
C LEU A 12 5.58 4.58 -8.34
N LEU A 13 5.69 5.31 -7.24
CA LEU A 13 5.10 6.63 -7.10
C LEU A 13 5.67 7.47 -8.26
N LEU A 14 5.09 7.29 -9.45
CA LEU A 14 5.36 8.07 -10.64
C LEU A 14 4.79 9.46 -10.37
N ALA A 15 5.63 10.33 -9.81
CA ALA A 15 5.49 11.76 -9.99
C ALA A 15 5.57 12.04 -11.50
N CYS A 16 4.42 12.06 -12.17
CA CYS A 16 4.30 12.61 -13.51
C CYS A 16 4.67 14.10 -13.43
N GLY A 17 5.81 14.47 -13.99
CA GLY A 17 6.16 15.86 -14.22
C GLY A 17 5.16 16.47 -15.21
N ASP A 18 4.35 17.41 -14.73
CA ASP A 18 3.38 18.14 -15.54
C ASP A 18 4.08 18.98 -16.62
N SER A 19 3.66 18.77 -17.86
CA SER A 19 3.91 19.71 -18.95
C SER A 19 2.75 20.71 -18.97
N GLU A 20 3.06 21.98 -18.70
CA GLU A 20 2.08 23.07 -18.75
C GLU A 20 1.35 23.11 -20.09
N ALA A 21 0.02 22.99 -20.05
CA ALA A 21 -0.86 23.31 -21.15
C ALA A 21 -1.96 24.25 -20.66
N ASP A 22 -1.74 25.55 -20.93
CA ASP A 22 -2.76 26.60 -20.92
C ASP A 22 -3.96 26.23 -21.83
N GLY A 23 -5.18 26.37 -21.32
CA GLY A 23 -6.38 26.43 -22.16
C GLY A 23 -7.71 26.53 -21.39
N PRO A 24 -8.64 27.45 -21.70
CA PRO A 24 -9.60 27.96 -20.73
C PRO A 24 -11.06 27.50 -20.90
N SER A 25 -11.80 27.63 -19.80
CA SER A 25 -13.23 27.99 -19.67
C SER A 25 -14.33 27.07 -20.22
N GLY A 26 -15.22 26.67 -19.31
CA GLY A 26 -16.67 26.81 -19.51
C GLY A 26 -17.54 25.65 -19.05
N GLY A 27 -18.45 25.92 -18.11
CA GLY A 27 -19.67 25.12 -17.96
C GLY A 27 -20.17 24.91 -16.54
N SER A 28 -20.76 25.92 -15.92
CA SER A 28 -21.69 25.75 -14.79
C SER A 28 -22.87 24.88 -15.21
N ASN A 29 -23.25 23.90 -14.39
CA ASN A 29 -24.61 23.37 -14.35
C ASN A 29 -24.97 22.98 -12.91
N ASP A 30 -25.70 23.87 -12.26
CA ASP A 30 -26.51 23.60 -11.09
C ASP A 30 -27.64 22.63 -11.45
N GLY A 31 -27.81 21.57 -10.67
CA GLY A 31 -28.90 20.62 -10.82
C GLY A 31 -29.14 19.87 -9.53
N GLY A 32 -29.90 20.50 -8.61
CA GLY A 32 -30.28 19.91 -7.34
C GLY A 32 -31.21 18.71 -7.47
N ASN A 33 -31.25 17.89 -6.42
CA ASN A 33 -32.44 17.12 -6.11
C ASN A 33 -32.50 16.88 -4.59
N ASP A 34 -33.32 17.70 -3.92
CA ASP A 34 -33.81 17.46 -2.57
C ASP A 34 -34.84 16.33 -2.62
N GLY A 35 -34.59 15.26 -1.86
CA GLY A 35 -35.54 14.17 -1.64
C GLY A 35 -35.60 13.81 -0.16
N PRO A 36 -36.74 14.02 0.53
CA PRO A 36 -36.88 13.70 1.96
C PRO A 36 -37.48 12.30 2.17
N GLY A 37 -37.15 11.71 3.31
CA GLY A 37 -38.09 10.81 3.99
C GLY A 37 -37.57 9.39 4.27
N GLY A 38 -37.62 9.00 5.54
CA GLY A 38 -37.41 7.61 5.93
C GLY A 38 -37.17 7.40 7.42
N SER A 39 -38.05 7.91 8.28
CA SER A 39 -38.12 7.48 9.69
C SER A 39 -38.45 5.99 9.76
N ASN A 40 -37.70 5.21 10.54
CA ASN A 40 -38.17 3.95 11.12
C ASN A 40 -37.75 3.88 12.59
N ASP A 41 -38.73 4.22 13.43
CA ASP A 41 -38.81 3.81 14.83
C ASP A 41 -39.05 2.30 14.93
N GLY A 42 -38.54 1.69 16.00
CA GLY A 42 -39.21 0.56 16.63
C GLY A 42 -38.40 -0.73 16.70
N GLY A 43 -37.95 -1.07 17.90
CA GLY A 43 -37.38 -2.39 18.17
C GLY A 43 -36.81 -2.57 19.57
N SER A 44 -37.60 -2.28 20.61
CA SER A 44 -37.32 -2.80 21.96
C SER A 44 -37.29 -4.33 21.92
N ASN A 45 -36.20 -4.94 22.39
CA ASN A 45 -36.26 -6.31 22.88
C ASN A 45 -35.60 -6.41 24.25
N THR A 46 -36.46 -6.71 25.22
CA THR A 46 -36.21 -6.98 26.62
C THR A 46 -35.69 -8.40 26.81
N GLY A 47 -34.64 -8.54 27.62
CA GLY A 47 -34.52 -9.64 28.58
C GLY A 47 -33.77 -10.89 28.12
N ALA A 48 -32.61 -11.12 28.73
CA ALA A 48 -32.30 -12.38 29.38
C ALA A 48 -31.08 -12.19 30.30
N SER A 49 -31.35 -12.10 31.60
CA SER A 49 -30.38 -12.34 32.64
C SER A 49 -30.13 -13.84 32.71
N ASN A 50 -28.88 -14.31 32.53
CA ASN A 50 -28.52 -15.60 33.11
C ASN A 50 -27.03 -15.81 33.37
N ALA A 51 -26.80 -16.27 34.60
CA ALA A 51 -25.76 -17.16 35.11
C ALA A 51 -24.28 -16.79 34.94
N GLY A 52 -23.66 -16.48 36.08
CA GLY A 52 -22.21 -16.49 36.23
C GLY A 52 -21.60 -17.88 36.00
N GLY A 53 -20.68 -17.94 35.04
CA GLY A 53 -19.65 -18.96 34.92
C GLY A 53 -18.35 -18.40 35.47
N SER A 54 -17.68 -19.17 36.33
CA SER A 54 -16.37 -18.83 36.87
C SER A 54 -15.32 -19.25 35.85
N ASP A 55 -14.91 -18.33 34.97
CA ASP A 55 -13.89 -18.62 33.96
C ASP A 55 -12.51 -18.67 34.60
N ALA A 56 -11.96 -19.88 34.65
CA ALA A 56 -10.57 -20.14 34.97
C ALA A 56 -9.69 -19.47 33.90
N GLY A 57 -8.97 -18.42 34.30
CA GLY A 57 -8.03 -17.69 33.46
C GLY A 57 -6.91 -18.59 32.96
N GLY A 58 -7.11 -19.16 31.77
CA GLY A 58 -6.03 -19.73 30.98
C GLY A 58 -5.25 -18.57 30.36
N SER A 59 -3.99 -18.42 30.77
CA SER A 59 -3.01 -17.58 30.06
C SER A 59 -2.92 -18.08 28.62
N GLY A 60 -3.69 -17.45 27.72
CA GLY A 60 -3.61 -17.69 26.30
C GLY A 60 -2.18 -17.43 25.86
N THR A 61 -1.48 -18.49 25.47
CA THR A 61 -0.22 -18.39 24.74
C THR A 61 -0.53 -17.56 23.50
N GLY A 62 -0.09 -16.29 23.49
CA GLY A 62 -0.32 -15.36 22.39
C GLY A 62 0.00 -16.05 21.08
N GLY A 63 -1.03 -16.28 20.25
CA GLY A 63 -0.86 -16.94 18.98
C GLY A 63 0.15 -16.15 18.18
N SER A 64 1.28 -16.78 17.81
CA SER A 64 2.16 -16.21 16.81
C SER A 64 1.29 -15.96 15.58
N GLN A 65 1.26 -14.72 15.10
CA GLN A 65 0.62 -14.41 13.82
C GLN A 65 1.22 -15.38 12.77
N PRO A 66 0.40 -15.97 11.90
CA PRO A 66 0.90 -16.84 10.85
C PRO A 66 1.94 -16.07 10.05
N PHE A 67 3.13 -16.65 9.92
CA PHE A 67 4.16 -16.08 9.08
C PHE A 67 3.74 -16.25 7.62
N LEU A 68 3.61 -15.14 6.88
CA LEU A 68 3.29 -15.14 5.45
C LEU A 68 4.60 -15.26 4.65
N PRO A 69 4.82 -16.35 3.92
CA PRO A 69 6.03 -16.52 3.13
C PRO A 69 6.08 -15.48 2.02
N THR A 70 7.24 -14.87 1.81
CA THR A 70 7.42 -13.81 0.81
C THR A 70 8.66 -14.08 -0.03
N CYS A 71 8.69 -13.55 -1.25
CA CYS A 71 9.90 -13.61 -2.06
C CYS A 71 10.97 -12.71 -1.45
N ARG A 72 12.03 -13.31 -0.90
CA ARG A 72 13.17 -12.61 -0.29
C ARG A 72 14.41 -12.80 -1.14
N LEU A 73 15.17 -11.72 -1.33
CA LEU A 73 16.45 -11.77 -2.01
C LEU A 73 17.51 -12.32 -1.05
N GLN A 74 18.17 -13.40 -1.46
CA GLN A 74 19.30 -13.96 -0.71
C GLN A 74 20.59 -13.21 -0.98
N CYS A 75 21.47 -13.21 0.01
CA CYS A 75 22.77 -12.60 -0.08
C CYS A 75 23.86 -13.41 0.64
N SER A 76 25.08 -13.18 0.22
CA SER A 76 26.32 -13.52 0.92
C SER A 76 27.01 -12.28 1.47
N THR A 77 26.81 -11.13 0.80
CA THR A 77 27.33 -9.81 1.17
C THR A 77 26.29 -8.74 0.84
N PRO A 78 26.38 -7.53 1.43
CA PRO A 78 25.50 -6.41 1.05
C PRO A 78 25.51 -6.08 -0.45
N SER A 79 26.62 -6.35 -1.15
CA SER A 79 26.72 -6.15 -2.60
C SER A 79 25.81 -7.07 -3.43
N ASP A 80 25.20 -8.09 -2.83
CA ASP A 80 24.24 -8.95 -3.53
C ASP A 80 22.81 -8.35 -3.53
N CYS A 81 22.58 -7.31 -2.72
CA CYS A 81 21.25 -6.77 -2.42
C CYS A 81 20.88 -5.52 -3.22
N PHE A 82 21.86 -4.81 -3.78
CA PHE A 82 21.67 -3.48 -4.33
C PHE A 82 21.10 -3.50 -5.75
N SER A 83 20.50 -2.39 -6.15
CA SER A 83 20.09 -2.09 -7.51
C SER A 83 20.66 -0.73 -7.93
N PRO A 84 20.72 -0.38 -9.24
CA PRO A 84 21.35 0.85 -9.72
C PRO A 84 20.49 2.12 -9.47
N SER A 85 19.97 2.27 -8.26
CA SER A 85 19.18 3.43 -7.79
C SER A 85 19.80 3.95 -6.50
N PRO A 86 19.89 5.28 -6.29
CA PRO A 86 20.48 5.84 -5.07
C PRO A 86 19.83 5.33 -3.78
N LEU A 87 18.53 5.01 -3.80
CA LEU A 87 17.80 4.50 -2.62
C LEU A 87 18.03 3.02 -2.31
N PHE A 88 18.63 2.31 -3.25
CA PHE A 88 18.82 0.88 -3.19
C PHE A 88 20.28 0.54 -3.49
N ASP A 89 21.20 1.45 -3.21
CA ASP A 89 22.61 1.22 -3.43
C ASP A 89 23.20 0.38 -2.28
N GLN A 90 24.48 0.02 -2.36
CA GLN A 90 25.08 -0.94 -1.42
C GLN A 90 24.98 -0.53 0.06
N ASP A 91 24.97 0.77 0.37
CA ASP A 91 25.01 1.23 1.74
C ASP A 91 23.65 1.27 2.44
N ASN A 92 22.55 1.08 1.68
CA ASN A 92 21.20 0.93 2.20
C ASN A 92 20.82 -0.51 2.56
N TRP A 93 21.77 -1.47 2.49
CA TRP A 93 21.49 -2.88 2.75
C TRP A 93 22.47 -3.51 3.74
N SER A 94 21.94 -4.39 4.59
CA SER A 94 22.73 -5.40 5.29
C SER A 94 22.41 -6.80 4.77
N CYS A 95 23.38 -7.70 4.92
CA CYS A 95 23.16 -9.13 4.65
C CYS A 95 23.13 -9.89 5.97
N GLU A 96 21.93 -10.24 6.42
CA GLU A 96 21.68 -10.86 7.72
C GLU A 96 21.03 -12.22 7.53
N GLU A 97 21.64 -13.27 8.08
CA GLU A 97 21.15 -14.65 7.94
C GLU A 97 20.88 -15.06 6.48
N SER A 98 21.74 -14.61 5.56
CA SER A 98 21.61 -14.79 4.11
C SER A 98 20.41 -14.08 3.47
N ARG A 99 19.88 -13.04 4.12
CA ARG A 99 18.77 -12.21 3.61
C ARG A 99 19.20 -10.76 3.47
N CYS A 100 18.77 -10.14 2.38
CA CYS A 100 18.89 -8.70 2.21
C CYS A 100 17.92 -7.97 3.13
N VAL A 101 18.46 -7.20 4.07
CA VAL A 101 17.69 -6.35 4.99
C VAL A 101 17.91 -4.90 4.58
N TYR A 102 16.81 -4.22 4.25
CA TYR A 102 16.86 -2.81 3.88
C TYR A 102 17.04 -1.95 5.13
N LEU A 103 18.07 -1.11 5.13
CA LEU A 103 18.42 -0.22 6.22
C LEU A 103 17.72 1.14 6.12
N GLY A 104 17.10 1.44 4.97
CA GLY A 104 16.51 2.74 4.71
C GLY A 104 17.47 3.70 4.01
N CYS A 105 16.98 4.89 3.73
CA CYS A 105 17.81 5.99 3.28
C CYS A 105 18.76 6.47 4.40
N GLN A 106 19.78 7.26 4.04
CA GLN A 106 20.73 7.82 5.00
C GLN A 106 20.59 9.33 5.20
N ASN A 107 20.13 10.06 4.18
CA ASN A 107 20.02 11.52 4.24
C ASN A 107 19.09 12.08 3.14
N ALA A 108 18.73 13.35 3.28
CA ALA A 108 17.89 14.06 2.31
C ALA A 108 18.49 14.09 0.90
N THR A 109 19.81 14.23 0.74
CA THR A 109 20.46 14.28 -0.59
C THR A 109 20.23 12.98 -1.36
N GLU A 110 20.36 11.82 -0.71
CA GLU A 110 20.05 10.53 -1.31
C GLU A 110 18.59 10.44 -1.78
N CYS A 111 17.66 10.94 -0.97
CA CYS A 111 16.25 11.00 -1.34
C CYS A 111 16.00 11.92 -2.54
N GLU A 112 16.55 13.13 -2.54
CA GLU A 112 16.40 14.08 -3.64
C GLU A 112 17.03 13.55 -4.94
N ASP A 113 18.18 12.87 -4.85
CA ASP A 113 18.84 12.23 -5.98
C ASP A 113 18.00 11.06 -6.55
N ALA A 114 17.38 10.26 -5.67
CA ALA A 114 16.56 9.13 -6.09
C ALA A 114 15.28 9.55 -6.79
N PHE A 115 14.64 10.64 -6.34
CA PHE A 115 13.42 11.19 -6.96
C PHE A 115 13.69 12.26 -8.01
N GLN A 116 14.95 12.69 -8.17
CA GLN A 116 15.37 13.78 -9.06
C GLN A 116 14.59 15.08 -8.80
N ALA A 117 14.23 15.32 -7.53
CA ALA A 117 13.38 16.43 -7.12
C ALA A 117 13.73 16.87 -5.69
N PRO A 118 13.76 18.18 -5.41
CA PRO A 118 13.93 18.67 -4.04
C PRO A 118 12.69 18.38 -3.20
N GLY A 119 12.81 18.53 -1.88
CA GLY A 119 11.67 18.44 -0.97
C GLY A 119 11.35 17.01 -0.55
N TYR A 120 12.39 16.19 -0.41
CA TYR A 120 12.32 14.90 0.28
C TYR A 120 13.29 14.90 1.44
N ASP A 121 12.91 14.28 2.55
CA ASP A 121 13.77 14.05 3.69
C ASP A 121 13.82 12.56 4.03
N CYS A 122 14.93 12.15 4.64
CA CYS A 122 15.15 10.80 5.07
C CYS A 122 14.74 10.64 6.54
N VAL A 123 13.52 10.16 6.76
CA VAL A 123 12.91 10.10 8.10
C VAL A 123 12.28 8.74 8.35
N ALA A 124 12.30 8.30 9.61
CA ALA A 124 11.59 7.10 10.02
C ALA A 124 10.12 7.47 10.34
N PRO A 125 9.13 6.96 9.61
CA PRO A 125 7.72 7.23 9.91
C PRO A 125 7.35 6.60 11.26
N SER A 126 6.34 7.19 11.92
CA SER A 126 5.81 6.69 13.19
C SER A 126 5.49 5.19 13.11
N GLY A 127 6.11 4.39 13.98
CA GLY A 127 5.92 2.94 14.03
C GLY A 127 6.91 2.12 13.19
N SER A 128 7.80 2.76 12.42
CA SER A 128 8.92 2.12 11.72
C SER A 128 10.25 2.55 12.33
N SER A 129 11.23 1.65 12.36
CA SER A 129 12.63 1.98 12.66
C SER A 129 13.47 2.21 11.39
N VAL A 130 12.91 1.89 10.22
CA VAL A 130 13.62 2.01 8.94
C VAL A 130 13.27 3.37 8.33
N PRO A 131 14.25 4.28 8.18
CA PRO A 131 14.03 5.56 7.54
C PRO A 131 13.67 5.37 6.06
N THR A 132 12.77 6.20 5.57
CA THR A 132 12.35 6.21 4.17
C THR A 132 12.29 7.65 3.66
N CYS A 133 12.30 7.81 2.35
CA CYS A 133 12.19 9.12 1.74
C CYS A 133 10.73 9.58 1.78
N ILE A 134 10.46 10.60 2.59
CA ILE A 134 9.14 11.20 2.72
C ILE A 134 9.21 12.62 2.17
N ARG A 135 8.21 13.00 1.38
CA ARG A 135 8.08 14.37 0.86
C ARG A 135 7.93 15.36 2.01
N THR A 136 8.65 16.47 1.97
CA THR A 136 8.52 17.54 2.95
C THR A 136 7.38 18.49 2.57
N CYS A 137 6.82 19.17 3.56
CA CYS A 137 5.67 20.06 3.37
C CYS A 137 5.69 21.22 4.36
N GLY A 138 5.03 22.32 3.99
CA GLY A 138 4.54 23.34 4.91
C GLY A 138 3.04 23.22 5.20
N GLN A 139 2.30 22.55 4.33
CA GLN A 139 0.85 22.30 4.43
C GLN A 139 0.45 21.05 3.64
N ALA A 140 -0.74 20.49 3.90
CA ALA A 140 -1.23 19.27 3.24
C ALA A 140 -1.27 19.37 1.71
N ALA A 141 -1.60 20.54 1.16
CA ALA A 141 -1.63 20.77 -0.29
C ALA A 141 -0.26 20.57 -0.97
N ASP A 142 0.84 20.72 -0.22
CA ASP A 142 2.19 20.48 -0.76
C ASP A 142 2.46 18.97 -0.97
N CYS A 143 1.68 18.10 -0.34
CA CYS A 143 1.78 16.64 -0.44
C CYS A 143 0.99 16.07 -1.60
N ALA A 144 0.01 16.84 -2.10
CA ALA A 144 -0.91 16.39 -3.13
C ALA A 144 -0.22 16.09 -4.48
N SER A 145 -0.89 15.26 -5.27
CA SER A 145 -0.59 14.96 -6.67
C SER A 145 -1.87 15.00 -7.49
N PRO A 146 -1.80 14.93 -8.84
CA PRO A 146 -3.00 14.90 -9.68
C PRO A 146 -3.91 13.66 -9.52
N SER A 147 -3.47 12.61 -8.79
CA SER A 147 -4.28 11.41 -8.56
C SER A 147 -5.34 11.67 -7.47
N PRO A 148 -6.61 11.26 -7.68
CA PRO A 148 -7.67 11.39 -6.66
C PRO A 148 -7.27 10.87 -5.28
N VAL A 149 -6.66 9.69 -5.18
CA VAL A 149 -6.23 9.11 -3.89
C VAL A 149 -5.04 9.79 -3.24
N ALA A 150 -4.52 10.83 -3.86
CA ALA A 150 -3.40 11.59 -3.35
C ALA A 150 -3.68 13.08 -3.53
N ASP A 151 -4.93 13.49 -3.43
CA ASP A 151 -5.28 14.91 -3.38
C ASP A 151 -5.05 15.46 -1.96
N ALA A 152 -5.18 16.79 -1.78
CA ALA A 152 -4.82 17.45 -0.53
C ALA A 152 -5.60 16.96 0.71
N ASP A 153 -6.81 16.41 0.56
CA ASP A 153 -7.62 15.94 1.68
C ASP A 153 -7.21 14.55 2.20
N ASN A 154 -6.36 13.84 1.46
CA ASN A 154 -5.76 12.57 1.87
C ASN A 154 -4.44 12.73 2.63
N TRP A 155 -4.01 13.97 2.92
CA TRP A 155 -2.73 14.23 3.57
C TRP A 155 -2.86 15.18 4.75
N THR A 156 -1.92 15.03 5.68
CA THR A 156 -1.59 16.04 6.69
C THR A 156 -0.11 16.37 6.62
N CYS A 157 0.25 17.57 7.07
CA CYS A 157 1.64 17.99 7.19
C CYS A 157 2.04 18.02 8.65
N GLU A 158 2.77 17.00 9.09
CA GLU A 158 3.19 16.81 10.48
C GLU A 158 4.71 16.81 10.55
N ASP A 159 5.29 17.59 11.45
CA ASP A 159 6.75 17.73 11.60
C ASP A 159 7.49 18.02 10.29
N SER A 160 6.85 18.79 9.39
CA SER A 160 7.34 19.16 8.06
C SER A 160 7.44 18.01 7.05
N VAL A 161 6.76 16.88 7.31
CA VAL A 161 6.68 15.74 6.40
C VAL A 161 5.23 15.38 6.08
N CYS A 162 5.03 14.88 4.87
CA CYS A 162 3.74 14.44 4.37
C CYS A 162 3.32 13.12 5.00
N VAL A 163 2.20 13.10 5.73
CA VAL A 163 1.61 11.90 6.31
C VAL A 163 0.30 11.60 5.61
N TYR A 164 0.21 10.39 5.03
CA TYR A 164 -0.98 9.94 4.32
C TYR A 164 -2.07 9.56 5.32
N LEU A 165 -3.26 10.13 5.15
CA LEU A 165 -4.44 9.89 5.98
C LEU A 165 -5.30 8.73 5.48
N GLY A 166 -5.02 8.25 4.27
CA GLY A 166 -5.84 7.24 3.61
C GLY A 166 -6.77 7.83 2.56
N CYS A 167 -7.45 6.94 1.84
CA CYS A 167 -8.51 7.34 0.93
C CYS A 167 -9.74 7.82 1.71
N ASN A 168 -10.56 8.66 1.09
CA ASN A 168 -11.79 9.20 1.67
C ASN A 168 -13.06 8.52 1.13
N SER A 169 -12.98 7.91 -0.06
CA SER A 169 -14.13 7.20 -0.65
C SER A 169 -13.76 6.10 -1.64
N SER A 170 -14.67 5.15 -1.87
CA SER A 170 -14.48 4.15 -2.93
C SER A 170 -14.52 4.75 -4.32
N THR A 171 -15.23 5.87 -4.53
CA THR A 171 -15.23 6.60 -5.82
C THR A 171 -13.84 7.11 -6.16
N GLU A 172 -13.14 7.71 -5.20
CA GLU A 172 -11.76 8.17 -5.34
C GLU A 172 -10.82 7.02 -5.74
N CYS A 173 -10.95 5.86 -5.07
CA CYS A 173 -10.20 4.66 -5.45
C CYS A 173 -10.54 4.17 -6.87
N GLN A 174 -11.83 4.13 -7.23
CA GLN A 174 -12.27 3.68 -8.55
C GLN A 174 -11.79 4.62 -9.67
N ASP A 175 -11.77 5.93 -9.41
CA ASP A 175 -11.28 6.94 -10.34
C ASP A 175 -9.76 6.86 -10.51
N THR A 176 -9.00 6.68 -9.42
CA THR A 176 -7.54 6.49 -9.49
C THR A 176 -7.16 5.25 -10.29
N PHE A 177 -7.79 4.11 -10.02
CA PHE A 177 -7.44 2.85 -10.68
C PHE A 177 -8.23 2.57 -11.96
N GLN A 178 -9.16 3.46 -12.33
CA GLN A 178 -10.07 3.32 -13.47
C GLN A 178 -10.77 1.95 -13.48
N SER A 179 -11.19 1.48 -12.30
CA SER A 179 -11.75 0.16 -12.10
C SER A 179 -12.81 0.18 -11.00
N PRO A 180 -14.01 -0.38 -11.23
CA PRO A 180 -15.06 -0.45 -10.21
C PRO A 180 -14.72 -1.42 -9.08
N ASN A 181 -13.66 -2.23 -9.23
CA ASN A 181 -13.30 -3.27 -8.27
C ASN A 181 -12.39 -2.74 -7.16
N TYR A 182 -12.29 -1.43 -6.94
CA TYR A 182 -11.55 -0.88 -5.80
C TYR A 182 -12.50 -0.27 -4.77
N GLU A 183 -12.21 -0.51 -3.50
CA GLU A 183 -12.93 0.04 -2.36
C GLU A 183 -11.98 0.76 -1.41
N CYS A 184 -12.44 1.88 -0.86
CA CYS A 184 -11.73 2.54 0.22
C CYS A 184 -12.09 1.88 1.55
N THR A 185 -11.17 1.06 2.07
CA THR A 185 -11.41 0.29 3.29
C THR A 185 -10.15 0.16 4.12
N THR A 186 -10.30 -0.07 5.42
CA THR A 186 -9.17 -0.32 6.34
C THR A 186 -9.03 -1.82 6.53
N LEU A 187 -7.97 -2.41 5.99
CA LEU A 187 -7.65 -3.83 6.23
C LEU A 187 -7.28 -4.07 7.69
N SER A 188 -7.49 -5.30 8.16
CA SER A 188 -7.12 -5.69 9.52
C SER A 188 -5.63 -5.44 9.79
N GLY A 189 -5.34 -4.62 10.80
CA GLY A 189 -3.97 -4.23 11.19
C GLY A 189 -3.46 -2.94 10.54
N ALA A 190 -4.15 -2.38 9.55
CA ALA A 190 -3.84 -1.07 9.00
C ALA A 190 -4.37 0.06 9.90
N THR A 191 -3.69 1.21 9.90
CA THR A 191 -4.06 2.39 10.68
C THR A 191 -4.84 3.43 9.88
N VAL A 192 -4.76 3.37 8.55
CA VAL A 192 -5.46 4.28 7.62
C VAL A 192 -6.17 3.46 6.55
N PRO A 193 -7.33 3.92 6.03
CA PRO A 193 -7.97 3.28 4.90
C PRO A 193 -7.09 3.37 3.64
N SER A 194 -7.12 2.33 2.82
CA SER A 194 -6.42 2.29 1.54
C SER A 194 -7.35 1.80 0.44
N CYS A 195 -6.98 2.05 -0.81
CA CYS A 195 -7.69 1.49 -1.94
C CYS A 195 -7.33 0.02 -2.11
N ASN A 196 -8.27 -0.85 -1.78
CA ASN A 196 -8.08 -2.29 -1.83
C ASN A 196 -8.86 -2.87 -3.00
N LEU A 197 -8.24 -3.83 -3.69
CA LEU A 197 -8.90 -4.59 -4.74
C LEU A 197 -9.94 -5.53 -4.10
N THR A 198 -11.17 -5.38 -4.55
CA THR A 198 -12.30 -6.22 -4.16
C THR A 198 -12.35 -7.49 -5.00
N CYS A 199 -12.92 -8.54 -4.43
CA CYS A 199 -13.00 -9.84 -5.08
C CYS A 199 -14.29 -10.59 -4.72
N SER A 200 -14.61 -11.57 -5.55
CA SER A 200 -15.59 -12.62 -5.27
C SER A 200 -14.95 -14.01 -5.16
N ALA A 201 -13.78 -14.18 -5.77
CA ALA A 201 -12.96 -15.38 -5.70
C ALA A 201 -11.46 -15.03 -5.90
N PRO A 202 -10.52 -15.91 -5.50
CA PRO A 202 -9.08 -15.67 -5.66
C PRO A 202 -8.62 -15.25 -7.07
N PRO A 203 -9.17 -15.79 -8.17
CA PRO A 203 -8.78 -15.35 -9.52
C PRO A 203 -9.03 -13.87 -9.82
N ASP A 204 -9.91 -13.18 -9.07
CA ASP A 204 -10.15 -11.75 -9.22
C ASP A 204 -8.97 -10.90 -8.73
N CYS A 205 -8.15 -11.47 -7.84
CA CYS A 205 -6.96 -10.84 -7.25
C CYS A 205 -5.68 -11.13 -8.05
N ALA A 206 -5.74 -12.09 -8.96
CA ALA A 206 -4.57 -12.59 -9.67
C ALA A 206 -4.04 -11.57 -10.68
N SER A 207 -2.72 -11.50 -10.80
CA SER A 207 -2.02 -10.80 -11.87
C SER A 207 -1.37 -11.79 -12.84
N PRO A 208 -0.88 -11.35 -14.01
CA PRO A 208 -0.17 -12.22 -14.95
C PRO A 208 1.20 -12.73 -14.45
N THR A 209 1.67 -12.35 -13.25
CA THR A 209 2.95 -12.82 -12.69
C THR A 209 2.76 -14.11 -11.87
N PRO A 210 3.68 -15.10 -11.97
CA PRO A 210 3.55 -16.36 -11.24
C PRO A 210 3.41 -16.22 -9.72
N ASN A 211 4.04 -15.20 -9.12
CA ASN A 211 4.01 -14.95 -7.67
C ASN A 211 2.82 -14.13 -7.17
N ALA A 212 1.88 -13.86 -8.07
CA ALA A 212 0.62 -13.21 -7.77
C ALA A 212 -0.50 -13.84 -8.58
N ASP A 213 -0.42 -15.15 -8.86
CA ASP A 213 -1.50 -15.87 -9.52
C ASP A 213 -2.60 -16.25 -8.51
N ALA A 214 -3.67 -16.89 -8.95
CA ALA A 214 -4.84 -17.15 -8.11
C ALA A 214 -4.55 -17.99 -6.84
N ASP A 215 -3.48 -18.79 -6.81
CA ASP A 215 -3.13 -19.59 -5.64
C ASP A 215 -2.35 -18.81 -4.56
N ASN A 216 -1.90 -17.59 -4.87
CA ASN A 216 -1.28 -16.67 -3.93
C ASN A 216 -2.26 -15.76 -3.19
N TRP A 217 -3.56 -15.88 -3.48
CA TRP A 217 -4.58 -14.98 -2.95
C TRP A 217 -5.74 -15.75 -2.30
N ALA A 218 -6.31 -15.15 -1.27
CA ALA A 218 -7.64 -15.46 -0.77
C ALA A 218 -8.57 -14.28 -1.02
N CYS A 219 -9.87 -14.58 -1.14
CA CYS A 219 -10.90 -13.57 -1.13
C CYS A 219 -11.65 -13.61 0.20
N GLU A 220 -11.29 -12.70 1.11
CA GLU A 220 -11.82 -12.66 2.48
C GLU A 220 -12.57 -11.34 2.67
N ASP A 221 -13.83 -11.41 3.09
CA ASP A 221 -14.69 -10.23 3.27
C ASP A 221 -14.67 -9.28 2.06
N SER A 222 -14.77 -9.87 0.86
CA SER A 222 -14.71 -9.19 -0.44
C SER A 222 -13.40 -8.45 -0.72
N SER A 223 -12.33 -8.70 0.04
CA SER A 223 -11.01 -8.11 -0.14
C SER A 223 -9.96 -9.15 -0.53
N CYS A 224 -9.05 -8.77 -1.41
CA CYS A 224 -7.91 -9.61 -1.79
C CYS A 224 -6.88 -9.66 -0.66
N VAL A 225 -6.67 -10.86 -0.09
CA VAL A 225 -5.68 -11.12 0.95
C VAL A 225 -4.55 -11.95 0.36
N TYR A 226 -3.32 -11.44 0.40
CA TYR A 226 -2.15 -12.16 -0.08
C TYR A 226 -1.76 -13.29 0.88
N LEU A 227 -1.67 -14.51 0.36
CA LEU A 227 -1.33 -15.72 1.13
C LEU A 227 0.17 -16.00 1.18
N GLY A 228 0.96 -15.26 0.41
CA GLY A 228 2.39 -15.50 0.27
C GLY A 228 2.74 -16.21 -1.02
N CYS A 229 4.04 -16.41 -1.21
CA CYS A 229 4.55 -17.26 -2.28
C CYS A 229 4.37 -18.75 -1.93
N ASN A 230 4.24 -19.60 -2.94
CA ASN A 230 4.10 -21.05 -2.78
C ASN A 230 5.42 -21.81 -3.00
N SER A 231 6.37 -21.23 -3.74
CA SER A 231 7.68 -21.85 -3.96
C SER A 231 8.82 -20.88 -4.32
N THR A 232 10.06 -21.32 -4.10
CA THR A 232 11.25 -20.59 -4.59
C THR A 232 11.25 -20.44 -6.11
N ALA A 233 10.79 -21.45 -6.86
CA ALA A 233 10.75 -21.39 -8.33
C ALA A 233 9.82 -20.26 -8.81
N GLU A 234 8.66 -20.11 -8.18
CA GLU A 234 7.70 -19.03 -8.44
C GLU A 234 8.31 -17.65 -8.20
N CYS A 235 9.05 -17.47 -7.09
CA CYS A 235 9.76 -16.21 -6.83
C CYS A 235 10.84 -15.93 -7.88
N GLN A 236 11.64 -16.94 -8.24
CA GLN A 236 12.70 -16.81 -9.23
C GLN A 236 12.15 -16.50 -10.63
N ASP A 237 11.06 -17.15 -11.04
CA ASP A 237 10.41 -16.95 -12.33
C ASP A 237 9.75 -15.56 -12.41
N SER A 238 9.11 -15.12 -11.32
CA SER A 238 8.40 -13.84 -11.30
C SER A 238 9.33 -12.64 -11.26
N LEU A 239 10.43 -12.75 -10.53
CA LEU A 239 11.40 -11.66 -10.35
C LEU A 239 12.60 -11.79 -11.29
N MET A 240 12.60 -12.82 -12.15
CA MET A 240 13.65 -13.12 -13.12
C MET A 240 15.05 -13.14 -12.49
N ASN A 241 15.15 -13.64 -11.25
CA ASN A 241 16.38 -13.62 -10.47
C ASN A 241 16.48 -14.86 -9.59
N ALA A 242 17.51 -15.68 -9.84
CA ALA A 242 17.75 -16.96 -9.18
C ALA A 242 18.07 -16.85 -7.68
N ASN A 243 18.39 -15.65 -7.19
CA ASN A 243 18.71 -15.43 -5.77
C ASN A 243 17.47 -15.19 -4.92
N TYR A 244 16.26 -15.12 -5.48
CA TYR A 244 15.05 -15.05 -4.67
C TYR A 244 14.65 -16.43 -4.15
N VAL A 245 14.19 -16.47 -2.90
CA VAL A 245 13.60 -17.65 -2.25
C VAL A 245 12.25 -17.31 -1.66
N CYS A 246 11.39 -18.32 -1.56
CA CYS A 246 10.11 -18.22 -0.87
C CYS A 246 10.29 -18.67 0.58
N GLU A 247 10.23 -17.73 1.51
CA GLU A 247 10.52 -17.99 2.92
C GLU A 247 9.90 -17.00 3.90
#